data_AF-A0A139X7G9-F1
#
_entry.id   AF-A0A139X7G9-F1
#
_cell.length_a   1.000
_cell.length_b   1.000
_cell.length_c   1.000
_cell.angle_alpha   90.00
_cell.angle_beta   90.00
_cell.angle_gamma   90.00
#
_symmetry.space_group_name_H-M   'P 1'
#
loop_
_entity.id
_entity.type
_entity.pdbx_description
1 polymer ?
#
loop_
_entity_poly.entity_id
_entity_poly.type
_entity_poly.pdbx_seq_one_letter_code
_entity_poly.pdbx_strand_id
1 'polypeptide(L)'
;MKDKFLTWLNFILVADVFLVLFGFAWLAVAAIGQATGVPLGLDLWYKLWQPVFNPAIGILMAGALISGIISWVRRGIGSRE
;
A
#
# COMPACT_ATOMS: atom_id res chain seq x y z
N MET A 1 -22.36 -6.80 -13.42
CA MET A 1 -21.86 -5.48 -12.95
C MET A 1 -20.89 -5.62 -11.76
N LYS A 2 -21.11 -6.56 -10.84
CA LYS A 2 -20.20 -6.84 -9.70
C LYS A 2 -18.79 -7.22 -10.14
N ASP A 3 -18.64 -7.98 -11.24
CA ASP A 3 -17.34 -8.43 -11.74
C ASP A 3 -16.47 -7.26 -12.19
N LYS A 4 -17.07 -6.30 -12.92
CA LYS A 4 -16.37 -5.06 -13.31
C LYS A 4 -15.90 -4.25 -12.10
N PHE A 5 -16.70 -4.17 -11.03
CA PHE A 5 -16.31 -3.48 -9.80
C PHE A 5 -15.14 -4.18 -9.09
N LEU A 6 -15.19 -5.50 -8.96
CA LEU A 6 -14.11 -6.28 -8.34
C LEU A 6 -12.80 -6.18 -9.15
N THR A 7 -12.88 -6.18 -10.48
CA THR A 7 -11.70 -5.97 -11.34
C THR A 7 -11.12 -4.57 -11.15
N TRP A 8 -11.95 -3.54 -11.08
CA TRP A 8 -11.50 -2.15 -10.85
C TRP A 8 -10.88 -1.97 -9.46
N LEU A 9 -11.51 -2.55 -8.44
CA LEU A 9 -11.00 -2.55 -7.07
C LEU A 9 -9.63 -3.24 -7.00
N ASN A 10 -9.50 -4.41 -7.62
CA ASN A 10 -8.22 -5.12 -7.68
C ASN A 10 -7.14 -4.31 -8.40
N PHE A 11 -7.49 -3.63 -9.51
CA PHE A 11 -6.55 -2.75 -10.21
C PHE A 11 -6.09 -1.58 -9.32
N ILE A 12 -7.01 -0.92 -8.61
CA ILE A 12 -6.67 0.13 -7.65
C ILE A 12 -5.74 -0.41 -6.56
N LEU A 13 -6.07 -1.55 -5.94
CA LEU A 13 -5.26 -2.16 -4.88
C LEU A 13 -3.84 -2.48 -5.37
N VAL A 14 -3.71 -3.05 -6.57
CA VAL A 14 -2.40 -3.33 -7.17
C VAL A 14 -1.64 -2.03 -7.42
N ALA A 15 -2.29 -1.01 -7.99
CA ALA A 15 -1.69 0.31 -8.20
C ALA A 15 -1.25 0.97 -6.87
N ASP A 16 -2.05 0.81 -5.81
CA ASP A 16 -1.77 1.32 -4.46
C ASP A 16 -0.53 0.65 -3.85
N VAL A 17 -0.37 -0.68 -4.00
CA VAL A 17 0.86 -1.39 -3.61
C VAL A 17 2.08 -0.81 -4.32
N PHE A 18 2.00 -0.62 -5.64
CA PHE A 18 3.11 -0.04 -6.40
C PHE A 18 3.39 1.40 -6.01
N LEU A 19 2.37 2.20 -5.70
CA LEU A 19 2.53 3.57 -5.20
C LEU A 19 3.33 3.58 -3.90
N VAL A 20 2.98 2.71 -2.94
CA VAL A 20 3.68 2.64 -1.65
C VAL A 20 5.12 2.17 -1.84
N LEU A 21 5.36 1.14 -2.67
CA LEU A 21 6.71 0.66 -2.98
C LEU A 21 7.57 1.72 -3.69
N PHE A 22 6.98 2.43 -4.66
CA PHE A 22 7.66 3.51 -5.36
C PHE A 22 7.97 4.67 -4.43
N GLY A 23 7.02 5.03 -3.54
CA GLY A 23 7.23 6.02 -2.49
C GLY A 23 8.39 5.65 -1.57
N PHE A 24 8.54 4.37 -1.25
CA PHE A 24 9.64 3.88 -0.44
C PHE A 24 10.99 3.95 -1.19
N ALA A 25 11.01 3.58 -2.48
CA ALA A 25 12.19 3.72 -3.31
C ALA A 25 12.60 5.20 -3.48
N TRP A 26 11.63 6.10 -3.68
CA TRP A 26 11.85 7.54 -3.68
C TRP A 26 12.49 7.96 -2.35
N LEU A 27 11.89 7.60 -1.21
CA LEU A 27 12.41 7.96 0.11
C LEU A 27 13.89 7.56 0.24
N ALA A 28 14.24 6.33 -0.15
CA ALA A 28 15.62 5.84 -0.10
C ALA A 28 16.57 6.71 -0.95
N VAL A 29 16.19 7.01 -2.19
CA VAL A 29 16.99 7.87 -3.09
C VAL A 29 17.08 9.29 -2.52
N ALA A 30 15.99 9.86 -2.03
CA ALA A 30 15.94 11.21 -1.49
C ALA A 30 16.74 11.35 -0.19
N ALA A 31 16.75 10.32 0.66
CA ALA A 31 17.56 10.27 1.87
C ALA A 31 19.07 10.26 1.54
N ILE A 32 19.47 9.49 0.52
CA ILE A 32 20.86 9.48 0.02
C ILE A 32 21.21 10.85 -0.59
N GLY A 33 20.30 11.44 -1.38
CA GLY A 33 20.46 12.78 -1.95
C GLY A 33 20.69 13.85 -0.88
N GLN A 34 19.87 13.84 0.17
CA GLN A 34 19.98 14.76 1.30
C GLN A 34 21.34 14.66 1.99
N ALA A 35 21.89 13.45 2.14
CA ALA A 35 23.23 13.23 2.70
C ALA A 35 24.35 13.80 1.80
N THR A 36 24.12 13.88 0.48
CA THR A 36 25.04 14.49 -0.49
C THR A 36 24.82 16.00 -0.71
N GLY A 37 23.89 16.62 0.03
CA GLY A 37 23.55 18.04 -0.10
C GLY A 37 22.66 18.38 -1.29
N VAL A 38 22.12 17.39 -2.00
CA VAL A 38 21.19 17.58 -3.13
C VAL A 38 19.75 17.40 -2.64
N PRO A 39 18.90 18.43 -2.71
CA PRO A 39 17.50 18.34 -2.29
C PRO A 39 16.68 17.55 -3.33
N LEU A 40 16.75 16.22 -3.29
CA LEU A 40 16.00 15.30 -4.16
C LEU A 40 14.51 15.19 -3.78
N GLY A 41 13.93 16.27 -3.26
CA GLY A 41 12.50 16.32 -2.92
C GLY A 41 12.12 15.58 -1.64
N LEU A 42 13.04 15.41 -0.69
CA LEU A 42 12.76 14.78 0.62
C LEU A 42 11.69 15.54 1.41
N ASP A 43 11.70 16.88 1.38
CA ASP A 43 10.65 17.71 1.97
C ASP A 43 9.28 17.53 1.30
N LEU A 44 9.26 17.35 -0.02
CA LEU A 44 8.04 17.06 -0.77
C LEU A 44 7.51 15.69 -0.37
N TRP A 45 8.38 14.69 -0.25
CA TRP A 45 8.01 13.36 0.23
C TRP A 45 7.36 13.42 1.61
N TYR A 46 7.94 14.17 2.57
CA TYR A 46 7.35 14.31 3.91
C TYR A 46 5.98 14.98 3.88
N LYS A 47 5.79 15.98 3.02
CA LYS A 47 4.48 16.62 2.83
C LYS A 47 3.45 15.67 2.20
N LEU A 48 3.88 14.80 1.28
CA LEU A 48 3.03 13.77 0.66
C LEU A 48 2.75 12.59 1.58
N TRP A 49 3.53 12.39 2.65
CA TRP A 49 3.36 11.30 3.59
C TRP A 49 1.97 11.25 4.23
N GLN A 50 1.55 12.35 4.86
CA GLN A 50 0.25 12.43 5.52
C GLN A 50 -0.95 12.25 4.56
N PRO A 51 -1.03 12.97 3.43
CA PRO A 51 -2.21 12.91 2.55
C PRO A 51 -2.21 11.76 1.54
N VAL A 52 -1.05 11.16 1.20
CA VAL A 52 -0.96 10.13 0.16
C VAL A 52 -0.52 8.79 0.74
N PHE A 53 0.66 8.72 1.35
CA PHE A 53 1.23 7.44 1.76
C PHE A 53 0.54 6.82 2.99
N ASN A 54 0.18 7.64 3.99
CA ASN A 54 -0.52 7.18 5.18
C ASN A 54 -1.89 6.54 4.85
N PRO A 55 -2.78 7.17 4.05
CA PRO A 55 -4.03 6.52 3.65
C PRO A 55 -3.82 5.31 2.73
N ALA A 56 -2.86 5.34 1.80
CA ALA A 56 -2.52 4.20 0.94
C ALA A 56 -2.13 2.97 1.78
N ILE A 57 -1.18 3.13 2.71
CA ILE A 57 -0.77 2.05 3.63
C ILE A 57 -1.96 1.54 4.45
N GLY A 58 -2.86 2.45 4.89
CA GLY A 58 -4.09 2.07 5.58
C GLY A 58 -5.01 1.16 4.75
N ILE A 59 -5.16 1.43 3.46
CA ILE A 59 -5.93 0.58 2.53
C ILE A 59 -5.26 -0.79 2.37
N LEU A 60 -3.93 -0.82 2.17
CA LEU A 60 -3.18 -2.08 2.08
C LEU A 60 -3.32 -2.92 3.35
N MET A 61 -3.18 -2.29 4.51
CA MET A 61 -3.38 -2.96 5.81
C MET A 61 -4.80 -3.49 5.94
N ALA A 62 -5.83 -2.70 5.63
CA ALA A 62 -7.22 -3.15 5.69
C ALA A 62 -7.46 -4.34 4.75
N GLY A 63 -6.94 -4.29 3.52
CA GLY A 63 -7.03 -5.39 2.56
C GLY A 63 -6.35 -6.67 3.06
N ALA A 64 -5.15 -6.54 3.64
CA ALA A 64 -4.42 -7.67 4.22
C ALA A 64 -5.14 -8.27 5.44
N LEU A 65 -5.67 -7.42 6.33
CA LEU A 65 -6.42 -7.87 7.52
C LEU A 65 -7.71 -8.60 7.13
N ILE A 66 -8.50 -8.03 6.22
CA ILE A 66 -9.72 -8.67 5.72
C ILE A 66 -9.39 -10.02 5.07
N SER A 67 -8.36 -10.07 4.24
CA SER A 67 -7.92 -11.31 3.58
C SER A 67 -7.45 -12.37 4.59
N GLY A 68 -6.73 -11.94 5.63
CA GLY A 68 -6.28 -12.80 6.73
C GLY A 68 -7.44 -13.37 7.53
N ILE A 69 -8.40 -12.52 7.94
CA ILE A 69 -9.60 -12.93 8.68
C ILE A 69 -10.43 -13.91 7.86
N ILE A 70 -10.70 -13.62 6.59
CA ILE A 70 -11.46 -14.52 5.70
C ILE A 70 -10.76 -15.88 5.57
N SER A 71 -9.43 -15.88 5.42
CA SER A 71 -8.65 -17.11 5.32
C SER A 71 -8.70 -17.93 6.62
N TRP A 72 -8.62 -17.26 7.77
CA TRP A 72 -8.70 -17.90 9.08
C TRP A 72 -10.07 -18.55 9.32
N VAL A 73 -11.16 -17.83 9.03
CA VAL A 73 -12.52 -18.35 9.13
C VAL A 73 -12.73 -19.54 8.19
N ARG A 74 -12.29 -19.45 6.92
CA ARG A 74 -12.41 -20.56 5.96
C ARG A 74 -11.67 -21.82 6.43
N ARG A 75 -10.46 -21.68 6.97
CA ARG A 75 -9.69 -22.82 7.51
C ARG A 75 -10.36 -23.43 8.73
N GLY A 76 -10.88 -22.62 9.66
CA GLY A 76 -11.56 -23.10 10.86
C GLY A 76 -12.90 -23.80 10.58
N ILE A 77 -13.57 -23.47 9.47
CA ILE A 77 -14.80 -24.15 9.02
C ILE A 77 -14.46 -25.42 8.23
N GLY A 78 -13.45 -25.39 7.36
CA GLY A 78 -13.03 -26.56 6.55
C GLY A 78 -12.29 -27.65 7.32
N SER A 79 -11.89 -27.41 8.57
CA SER A 79 -11.29 -28.43 9.44
C SER A 79 -12.32 -29.23 10.25
N ARG A 80 -13.62 -29.06 9.98
CA ARG A 80 -14.75 -29.71 10.69
C ARG A 80 -15.51 -30.74 9.85
N GLU A 81 -15.03 -31.04 8.65
CA GLU A 81 -15.45 -32.17 7.79
C GLU A 81 -14.31 -33.17 7.66
#